data_AF-A0A7K7NCA9-F1
#
_entry.id   AF-A0A7K7NCA9-F1
#
_cell.length_a   1.000
_cell.length_b   1.000
_cell.length_c   1.000
_cell.angle_alpha   90.00
_cell.angle_beta   90.00
_cell.angle_gamma   90.00
#
_symmetry.space_group_name_H-M   'P 1'
#
loop_
_entity.id
_entity.type
_entity.pdbx_description
1 polymer ?
#
loop_
_entity_poly.entity_id
_entity_poly.type
_entity_poly.pdbx_seq_one_letter_code
_entity_poly.pdbx_strand_id
1 'polypeptide(L)'
;LISGKAQAEGGSARTSLLILVSIFLSAAFLMFLVYKNFPQLSEEERECIKVPRDMDDAKALGKVLSKYKDTFYVQVLVAYFATYVFLQTFAIPGSIFLSILSGFLYPFPLALFLVCLCSGLGASFCYMLSYLVGRPVVYRYLTEKAVKWSEQVERHREHLINYIIFLRITPFLPNWFINITSPVINVPLKVFFIGTFLGVAPPSFVAIKAGTTLYQLTTAGEAVSWNSVFVLMILAILSILPAVFQKKLKQKFE
;
A
#
# COMPACT_ATOMS: atom_id res chain seq x y z
N LEU A 1 17.93 -29.14 -22.58
CA LEU A 1 18.71 -29.05 -21.31
C LEU A 1 17.95 -28.37 -20.15
N ILE A 2 16.98 -27.48 -20.40
CA ILE A 2 16.19 -26.81 -19.34
C ILE A 2 15.06 -27.72 -18.79
N SER A 3 14.56 -28.67 -19.58
CA SER A 3 13.48 -29.58 -19.19
C SER A 3 13.90 -30.61 -18.11
N GLY A 4 15.17 -31.02 -18.08
CA GLY A 4 15.66 -32.04 -17.15
C GLY A 4 16.01 -31.55 -15.73
N LYS A 5 16.29 -30.26 -15.54
CA LYS A 5 16.56 -29.69 -14.21
C LYS A 5 15.30 -29.30 -13.45
N ALA A 6 14.20 -28.99 -14.14
CA ALA A 6 12.94 -28.63 -13.50
C ALA A 6 12.22 -29.82 -12.85
N GLN A 7 12.58 -31.05 -13.22
CA GLN A 7 11.91 -32.27 -12.77
C GLN A 7 12.51 -32.86 -11.47
N ALA A 8 13.68 -32.40 -11.03
CA ALA A 8 14.41 -32.95 -9.89
C ALA A 8 14.13 -32.24 -8.54
N GLU A 9 13.61 -31.01 -8.55
CA GLU A 9 13.35 -30.21 -7.32
C GLU A 9 11.85 -30.02 -7.02
N GLY A 10 10.98 -30.75 -7.71
CA GLY A 10 9.55 -30.75 -7.44
C GLY A 10 9.21 -31.61 -6.23
N GLY A 11 9.32 -31.06 -5.02
CA GLY A 11 8.57 -31.61 -3.89
C GLY A 11 7.11 -31.79 -4.30
N SER A 12 6.48 -32.91 -3.90
CA SER A 12 5.08 -33.18 -4.22
C SER A 12 4.25 -31.92 -3.94
N ALA A 13 3.35 -31.52 -4.84
CA ALA A 13 2.54 -30.30 -4.66
C ALA A 13 1.84 -30.25 -3.28
N ARG A 14 1.57 -31.43 -2.70
CA ARG A 14 1.12 -31.60 -1.32
C ARG A 14 2.12 -31.07 -0.29
N THR A 15 3.40 -31.39 -0.41
CA THR A 15 4.49 -30.89 0.45
C THR A 15 4.63 -29.37 0.35
N SER A 16 4.61 -28.80 -0.87
CA SER A 16 4.65 -27.34 -1.06
C SER A 16 3.44 -26.65 -0.41
N LEU A 17 2.25 -27.24 -0.53
CA LEU A 17 1.04 -26.74 0.13
C LEU A 17 1.16 -26.80 1.66
N LEU A 18 1.67 -27.91 2.21
CA LEU A 18 1.89 -28.06 3.65
C LEU A 18 2.87 -27.02 4.20
N ILE A 19 3.96 -26.74 3.47
CA ILE A 19 4.92 -25.69 3.84
C ILE A 19 4.22 -24.32 3.86
N LEU A 20 3.45 -23.99 2.82
CA LEU A 20 2.73 -22.72 2.74
C LEU A 20 1.73 -22.55 3.90
N VAL A 21 0.94 -23.60 4.18
CA VAL A 21 -0.02 -23.61 5.30
C VAL A 21 0.71 -23.46 6.63
N SER A 22 1.84 -24.14 6.82
CA SER A 22 2.62 -24.05 8.06
C SER A 22 3.18 -22.63 8.27
N ILE A 23 3.69 -21.98 7.22
CA ILE A 23 4.17 -20.60 7.29
C ILE A 23 3.01 -19.64 7.59
N PHE A 24 1.86 -19.83 6.94
CA PHE A 24 0.67 -19.01 7.19
C PHE A 24 0.19 -19.15 8.64
N LEU A 25 0.06 -20.37 9.16
CA LEU A 25 -0.36 -20.62 10.54
C LEU A 25 0.63 -20.04 11.55
N SER A 26 1.93 -20.17 11.29
CA SER A 26 2.98 -19.56 12.13
C SER A 26 2.87 -18.03 12.15
N ALA A 27 2.67 -17.41 10.99
CA ALA A 27 2.49 -15.96 10.88
C ALA A 27 1.18 -15.49 11.53
N ALA A 28 0.09 -16.24 11.37
CA ALA A 28 -1.19 -15.97 12.02
C ALA A 28 -1.08 -16.09 13.55
N PHE A 29 -0.31 -17.07 14.05
CA PHE A 29 -0.02 -17.19 15.47
C PHE A 29 0.79 -16.00 16.01
N LEU A 30 1.80 -15.53 15.27
CA LEU A 30 2.52 -14.30 15.63
C LEU A 30 1.58 -13.08 15.67
N MET A 31 0.68 -12.95 14.68
CA MET A 31 -0.34 -11.90 14.67
C MET A 31 -1.28 -12.01 15.87
N PHE A 32 -1.67 -13.22 16.27
CA PHE A 32 -2.46 -13.47 17.46
C PHE A 32 -1.73 -13.07 18.75
N LEU A 33 -0.42 -13.32 18.84
CA LEU A 33 0.39 -12.86 19.97
C LEU A 33 0.49 -11.34 20.02
N VAL A 34 0.67 -10.67 18.87
CA VAL A 34 0.64 -9.21 18.79
C VAL A 34 -0.71 -8.67 19.27
N TYR A 35 -1.82 -9.29 18.83
CA TYR A 35 -3.16 -8.93 19.26
C TYR A 35 -3.39 -9.12 20.76
N LYS A 36 -2.95 -10.25 21.34
CA LYS A 36 -3.10 -10.53 22.77
C LYS A 36 -2.27 -9.62 23.68
N ASN A 37 -1.09 -9.21 23.22
CA ASN A 37 -0.24 -8.28 23.96
C ASN A 37 -0.59 -6.80 23.66
N PHE A 38 -1.59 -6.55 22.81
CA PHE A 38 -2.00 -5.20 22.50
C PHE A 38 -2.72 -4.58 23.72
N PRO A 39 -2.38 -3.33 24.10
CA PRO A 39 -3.00 -2.69 25.26
C PRO A 39 -4.53 -2.67 25.15
N GLN A 40 -5.21 -2.83 26.29
CA GLN A 40 -6.68 -2.78 26.30
C GLN A 40 -7.15 -1.33 26.32
N LEU A 41 -8.11 -1.04 25.44
CA LEU A 41 -8.87 0.21 25.46
C LEU A 41 -9.87 0.21 26.62
N SER A 42 -10.15 1.37 27.19
CA SER A 42 -11.28 1.51 28.13
C SER A 42 -12.61 1.24 27.43
N GLU A 43 -13.66 0.88 28.18
CA GLU A 43 -14.99 0.61 27.59
C GLU A 43 -15.53 1.83 26.82
N GLU A 44 -15.31 3.05 27.33
CA GLU A 44 -15.65 4.30 26.63
C GLU A 44 -14.87 4.48 25.32
N GLU A 45 -13.58 4.13 25.30
CA GLU A 45 -12.75 4.21 24.09
C GLU A 45 -13.17 3.17 23.05
N ARG A 46 -13.61 1.97 23.48
CA ARG A 46 -14.10 0.91 22.59
C ARG A 46 -15.36 1.30 21.85
N GLU A 47 -16.30 1.98 22.50
CA GLU A 47 -17.53 2.46 21.85
C GLU A 47 -17.25 3.48 20.72
N CYS A 48 -16.16 4.24 20.84
CA CYS A 48 -15.71 5.16 19.80
C CYS A 48 -14.98 4.49 18.63
N ILE A 49 -14.47 3.25 18.78
CA ILE A 49 -13.84 2.50 17.69
C ILE A 49 -14.89 1.82 16.81
N LYS A 50 -15.55 2.64 15.99
CA LYS A 50 -16.51 2.22 14.97
C LYS A 50 -16.21 2.93 13.66
N VAL A 51 -16.70 2.37 12.55
CA VAL A 51 -16.60 3.04 11.24
C VAL A 51 -17.41 4.34 11.32
N PRO A 52 -16.78 5.52 11.12
CA PRO A 52 -17.47 6.79 11.32
C PRO A 52 -18.55 6.99 10.25
N ARG A 53 -19.76 7.38 10.69
CA ARG A 53 -20.89 7.66 9.79
C ARG A 53 -21.09 9.16 9.54
N ASP A 54 -20.58 9.98 10.44
CA ASP A 54 -20.60 11.43 10.37
C ASP A 54 -19.27 12.04 10.85
N MET A 55 -19.19 13.37 10.84
CA MET A 55 -17.98 14.10 11.24
C MET A 55 -17.70 14.04 12.74
N ASP A 56 -18.72 13.89 13.58
CA ASP A 56 -18.54 13.84 15.03
C ASP A 56 -17.99 12.48 15.47
N ASP A 57 -18.52 11.39 14.87
CA ASP A 57 -17.95 10.04 14.97
C ASP A 57 -16.48 10.03 14.51
N ALA A 58 -16.15 10.70 13.41
CA ALA A 58 -14.78 10.78 12.89
C ALA A 58 -13.84 11.53 13.85
N LYS A 59 -14.30 12.64 14.44
CA LYS A 59 -13.54 13.39 15.46
C LYS A 59 -13.33 12.57 16.73
N ALA A 60 -14.37 11.88 17.21
CA ALA A 60 -14.30 11.02 18.40
C ALA A 60 -13.31 9.86 18.19
N LEU A 61 -13.43 9.14 17.07
CA LEU A 61 -12.49 8.09 16.67
C LEU A 61 -11.07 8.63 16.56
N GLY A 62 -10.90 9.78 15.90
CA GLY A 62 -9.59 10.40 15.72
C GLY A 62 -8.92 10.78 17.04
N LYS A 63 -9.69 11.29 18.00
CA LYS A 63 -9.20 11.63 19.34
C LYS A 63 -8.73 10.39 20.11
N VAL A 64 -9.49 9.30 20.06
CA VAL A 64 -9.12 8.02 20.69
C VAL A 64 -7.85 7.45 20.04
N LEU A 65 -7.80 7.39 18.71
CA LEU A 65 -6.63 6.88 17.98
C LEU A 65 -5.35 7.68 18.27
N SER A 66 -5.45 9.01 18.31
CA SER A 66 -4.32 9.88 18.61
C SER A 66 -3.82 9.68 20.05
N LYS A 67 -4.73 9.74 21.03
CA LYS A 67 -4.42 9.49 22.46
C LYS A 67 -3.80 8.12 22.68
N TYR A 68 -4.36 7.09 22.04
CA TYR A 68 -3.92 5.72 22.18
C TYR A 68 -2.53 5.52 21.57
N LYS A 69 -2.26 6.10 20.39
CA LYS A 69 -0.92 6.12 19.78
C LYS A 69 0.09 6.86 20.66
N ASP A 70 -0.26 7.98 21.27
CA ASP A 70 0.65 8.73 22.14
C ASP A 70 1.01 7.94 23.40
N THR A 71 0.05 7.20 23.96
CA THR A 71 0.26 6.38 25.16
C THR A 71 1.05 5.10 24.87
N PHE A 72 0.79 4.46 23.73
CA PHE A 72 1.33 3.15 23.37
C PHE A 72 2.05 3.14 22.01
N TYR A 73 2.90 4.16 21.79
CA TYR A 73 3.51 4.43 20.50
C TYR A 73 4.21 3.22 19.88
N VAL A 74 5.04 2.53 20.65
CA VAL A 74 5.83 1.38 20.18
C VAL A 74 4.92 0.20 19.85
N GLN A 75 3.92 -0.08 20.69
CA GLN A 75 2.98 -1.17 20.48
C GLN A 75 2.15 -0.94 19.22
N VAL A 76 1.63 0.27 19.03
CA VAL A 76 0.88 0.64 17.82
C VAL A 76 1.77 0.53 16.58
N LEU A 77 3.02 1.00 16.66
CA LEU A 77 3.96 0.93 15.54
C LEU A 77 4.30 -0.52 15.17
N VAL A 78 4.57 -1.38 16.15
CA VAL A 78 4.86 -2.80 15.93
C VAL A 78 3.65 -3.53 15.36
N ALA A 79 2.46 -3.29 15.91
CA ALA A 79 1.23 -3.90 15.40
C ALA A 79 0.92 -3.43 13.97
N TYR A 80 1.08 -2.14 13.69
CA TYR A 80 0.96 -1.58 12.34
C TYR A 80 1.93 -2.27 11.37
N PHE A 81 3.21 -2.33 11.72
CA PHE A 81 4.25 -2.94 10.89
C PHE A 81 3.97 -4.42 10.63
N ALA A 82 3.68 -5.19 11.69
CA ALA A 82 3.37 -6.61 11.61
C ALA A 82 2.14 -6.87 10.73
N THR A 83 1.05 -6.10 10.94
CA THR A 83 -0.17 -6.23 10.15
C THR A 83 0.08 -5.91 8.67
N TYR A 84 0.80 -4.82 8.38
CA TYR A 84 1.09 -4.42 7.01
C TYR A 84 1.91 -5.49 6.29
N VAL A 85 2.99 -5.96 6.92
CA VAL A 85 3.86 -7.01 6.37
C VAL A 85 3.09 -8.31 6.19
N PHE A 86 2.23 -8.69 7.14
CA PHE A 86 1.36 -9.87 7.03
C PHE A 86 0.45 -9.78 5.81
N LEU A 87 -0.28 -8.67 5.66
CA LEU A 87 -1.18 -8.46 4.51
C LEU A 87 -0.42 -8.54 3.19
N GLN A 88 0.75 -7.89 3.08
CA GLN A 88 1.54 -7.92 1.85
C GLN A 88 2.16 -9.29 1.56
N THR A 89 2.60 -10.02 2.59
CA THR A 89 3.20 -11.35 2.46
C THR A 89 2.22 -12.34 1.85
N PHE A 90 0.96 -12.29 2.31
CA PHE A 90 -0.10 -13.21 1.86
C PHE A 90 -1.00 -12.61 0.78
N ALA A 91 -0.63 -11.47 0.18
CA ALA A 91 -1.37 -10.79 -0.87
C ALA A 91 -2.84 -10.48 -0.50
N ILE A 92 -3.10 -10.20 0.79
CA ILE A 92 -4.44 -9.91 1.30
C ILE A 92 -4.75 -8.42 1.03
N PRO A 93 -5.90 -8.09 0.43
CA PRO A 93 -6.29 -6.72 0.20
C PRO A 93 -6.54 -5.99 1.53
N GLY A 94 -6.08 -4.74 1.63
CA GLY A 94 -6.31 -3.91 2.82
C GLY A 94 -5.15 -2.97 3.19
N SER A 95 -3.96 -3.17 2.61
CA SER A 95 -2.78 -2.33 2.87
C SER A 95 -2.99 -0.83 2.60
N ILE A 96 -3.86 -0.48 1.65
CA ILE A 96 -4.22 0.93 1.37
C ILE A 96 -4.83 1.63 2.59
N PHE A 97 -5.66 0.93 3.38
CA PHE A 97 -6.25 1.48 4.60
C PHE A 97 -5.18 1.74 5.66
N LEU A 98 -4.18 0.86 5.76
CA LEU A 98 -3.04 1.07 6.63
C LEU A 98 -2.19 2.28 6.16
N SER A 99 -1.98 2.45 4.85
CA SER A 99 -1.29 3.64 4.34
C SER A 99 -2.02 4.94 4.69
N ILE A 100 -3.35 4.98 4.57
CA ILE A 100 -4.16 6.13 5.00
C ILE A 100 -4.05 6.32 6.52
N LEU A 101 -4.23 5.26 7.30
CA LEU A 101 -4.12 5.29 8.76
C LEU A 101 -2.74 5.80 9.21
N SER A 102 -1.67 5.43 8.53
CA SER A 102 -0.32 5.88 8.85
C SER A 102 -0.15 7.39 8.70
N GLY A 103 -0.80 8.00 7.70
CA GLY A 103 -0.81 9.45 7.50
C GLY A 103 -1.67 10.21 8.50
N PHE A 104 -2.62 9.52 9.13
CA PHE A 104 -3.39 10.03 10.25
C PHE A 104 -2.58 9.98 11.56
N LEU A 105 -1.85 8.88 11.79
CA LEU A 105 -1.16 8.60 13.05
C LEU A 105 0.24 9.21 13.15
N TYR A 106 1.01 9.23 12.06
CA TYR A 106 2.42 9.56 12.07
C TYR A 106 2.76 10.77 11.19
N PRO A 107 3.86 11.49 11.50
CA PRO A 107 4.37 12.53 10.62
C PRO A 107 4.66 12.01 9.21
N PHE A 108 4.40 12.83 8.20
CA PHE A 108 4.44 12.43 6.80
C PHE A 108 5.75 11.70 6.37
N PRO A 109 6.96 12.19 6.70
CA PRO A 109 8.19 11.49 6.29
C PRO A 109 8.32 10.09 6.90
N LEU A 110 7.91 9.93 8.17
CA LEU A 110 7.94 8.66 8.86
C LEU A 110 6.90 7.70 8.29
N ALA A 111 5.67 8.17 8.06
CA ALA A 111 4.60 7.38 7.44
C ALA A 111 5.03 6.87 6.06
N LEU A 112 5.60 7.73 5.22
CA LEU A 112 6.06 7.36 3.88
C LEU A 112 7.17 6.30 3.94
N PHE A 113 8.17 6.53 4.79
CA PHE A 113 9.25 5.55 4.98
C PHE A 113 8.71 4.20 5.48
N LEU A 114 7.82 4.19 6.48
CA LEU A 114 7.22 2.97 7.03
C LEU A 114 6.42 2.21 5.97
N VAL A 115 5.58 2.89 5.18
CA VAL A 115 4.79 2.26 4.12
C VAL A 115 5.70 1.64 3.06
N CYS A 116 6.71 2.37 2.59
CA CYS A 116 7.68 1.86 1.61
C CYS A 116 8.45 0.65 2.15
N LEU A 117 8.90 0.71 3.40
CA LEU A 117 9.63 -0.37 4.06
C LEU A 117 8.75 -1.62 4.25
N CYS A 118 7.55 -1.46 4.81
CA CYS A 118 6.61 -2.56 5.01
C CYS A 118 6.20 -3.20 3.69
N SER A 119 5.96 -2.39 2.66
CA SER A 119 5.62 -2.87 1.32
C SER A 119 6.78 -3.61 0.67
N GLY A 120 8.00 -3.09 0.75
CA GLY A 120 9.19 -3.76 0.24
C GLY A 120 9.45 -5.11 0.93
N LEU A 121 9.38 -5.15 2.26
CA LEU A 121 9.61 -6.37 3.05
C LEU A 121 8.50 -7.41 2.84
N GLY A 122 7.24 -7.02 2.98
CA GLY A 122 6.10 -7.92 2.78
C GLY A 122 6.03 -8.45 1.34
N ALA A 123 6.28 -7.60 0.34
CA ALA A 123 6.35 -8.06 -1.05
C ALA A 123 7.52 -9.03 -1.28
N SER A 124 8.65 -8.83 -0.58
CA SER A 124 9.81 -9.72 -0.64
C SER A 124 9.50 -11.09 -0.01
N PHE A 125 8.75 -11.14 1.08
CA PHE A 125 8.27 -12.40 1.63
C PHE A 125 7.28 -13.09 0.70
N CYS A 126 6.35 -12.36 0.09
CA CYS A 126 5.45 -12.89 -0.93
C CYS A 126 6.24 -13.45 -2.15
N TYR A 127 7.27 -12.74 -2.60
CA TYR A 127 8.22 -13.19 -3.62
C TYR A 127 8.90 -14.50 -3.20
N MET A 128 9.39 -14.60 -1.96
CA MET A 128 10.07 -15.80 -1.47
C MET A 128 9.11 -16.98 -1.36
N LEU A 129 7.88 -16.76 -0.90
CA LEU A 129 6.83 -17.79 -0.91
C LEU A 129 6.56 -18.27 -2.34
N SER A 130 6.39 -17.35 -3.29
CA SER A 130 6.21 -17.73 -4.70
C SER A 130 7.43 -18.48 -5.26
N TYR A 131 8.65 -18.10 -4.89
CA TYR A 131 9.87 -18.80 -5.28
C TYR A 131 9.88 -20.25 -4.75
N LEU A 132 9.51 -20.45 -3.49
CA LEU A 132 9.54 -21.75 -2.81
C LEU A 132 8.41 -22.69 -3.25
N VAL A 133 7.18 -22.18 -3.39
CA VAL A 133 5.98 -23.01 -3.62
C VAL A 133 5.21 -22.66 -4.89
N GLY A 134 5.39 -21.45 -5.42
CA GLY A 134 4.62 -20.92 -6.55
C GLY A 134 5.18 -21.31 -7.93
N ARG A 135 6.48 -21.64 -8.03
CA ARG A 135 7.13 -21.99 -9.32
C ARG A 135 6.37 -23.07 -10.11
N PRO A 136 6.00 -24.23 -9.54
CA PRO A 136 5.28 -25.27 -10.29
C PRO A 136 3.92 -24.82 -10.81
N VAL A 137 3.20 -24.00 -10.04
CA VAL A 137 1.88 -23.47 -10.42
C VAL A 137 2.01 -22.46 -11.56
N VAL A 138 2.94 -21.52 -11.44
CA VAL A 138 3.14 -20.50 -12.47
C VAL A 138 3.65 -21.10 -13.78
N TYR A 139 4.59 -22.05 -13.72
CA TYR A 139 5.06 -22.74 -14.91
C TYR A 139 4.00 -23.63 -15.55
N ARG A 140 2.94 -24.04 -14.85
CA ARG A 140 1.84 -24.82 -15.43
C ARG A 140 0.81 -23.96 -16.16
N TYR A 141 0.54 -22.74 -15.68
CA TYR A 141 -0.50 -21.88 -16.25
C TYR A 141 0.04 -20.76 -17.15
N LEU A 142 1.30 -20.35 -16.99
CA LEU A 142 1.88 -19.19 -17.67
C LEU A 142 3.18 -19.52 -18.42
N THR A 143 3.44 -20.77 -18.80
CA THR A 143 4.73 -21.23 -19.36
C THR A 143 5.22 -20.34 -20.52
N GLU A 144 4.41 -20.15 -21.56
CA GLU A 144 4.82 -19.40 -22.75
C GLU A 144 5.06 -17.91 -22.47
N LYS A 145 4.22 -17.31 -21.62
CA LYS A 145 4.36 -15.90 -21.22
C LYS A 145 5.58 -15.71 -20.31
N ALA A 146 5.79 -16.63 -19.36
CA ALA A 146 6.92 -16.61 -18.45
C ALA A 146 8.26 -16.72 -19.19
N VAL A 147 8.35 -17.56 -20.23
CA VAL A 147 9.55 -17.64 -21.08
C VAL A 147 9.80 -16.32 -21.80
N LYS A 148 8.79 -15.76 -22.49
CA LYS A 148 8.92 -14.47 -23.20
C LYS A 148 9.31 -13.33 -22.26
N TRP A 149 8.67 -13.24 -21.10
CA TRP A 149 8.99 -12.21 -20.11
C TRP A 149 10.37 -12.40 -19.49
N SER A 150 10.80 -13.65 -19.25
CA SER A 150 12.16 -13.94 -18.78
C SER A 150 13.21 -13.52 -19.81
N GLU A 151 12.97 -13.74 -21.10
CA GLU A 151 13.87 -13.26 -22.16
C GLU A 151 13.93 -11.73 -22.22
N GLN A 152 12.78 -11.05 -22.04
CA GLN A 152 12.73 -9.59 -21.97
C GLN A 152 13.49 -9.04 -20.76
N VAL A 153 13.36 -9.70 -19.59
CA VAL A 153 14.11 -9.37 -18.37
C VAL A 153 15.60 -9.48 -18.61
N GLU A 154 16.05 -10.55 -19.26
CA GLU A 154 17.48 -10.77 -19.49
C GLU A 154 18.07 -9.81 -20.50
N ARG A 155 17.31 -9.40 -21.53
CA ARG A 155 17.73 -8.37 -22.49
C ARG A 155 17.85 -6.97 -21.87
N HIS A 156 17.09 -6.66 -20.83
CA HIS A 156 17.06 -5.33 -20.20
C HIS A 156 17.52 -5.36 -18.73
N ARG A 157 18.43 -6.28 -18.41
CA ARG A 157 18.87 -6.58 -17.05
C ARG A 157 19.38 -5.37 -16.29
N GLU A 158 20.06 -4.46 -17.00
CA GLU A 158 20.62 -3.21 -16.45
C GLU A 158 19.55 -2.20 -16.01
N HIS A 159 18.33 -2.30 -16.53
CA HIS A 159 17.23 -1.36 -16.27
C HIS A 159 16.10 -1.97 -15.43
N LEU A 160 16.27 -3.17 -14.86
CA LEU A 160 15.20 -3.89 -14.15
C LEU A 160 14.61 -3.12 -12.98
N ILE A 161 15.41 -2.34 -12.25
CA ILE A 161 14.91 -1.48 -11.17
C ILE A 161 13.88 -0.50 -11.72
N ASN A 162 14.16 0.15 -12.86
CA ASN A 162 13.27 1.12 -13.50
C ASN A 162 11.96 0.46 -13.96
N TYR A 163 12.04 -0.75 -14.52
CA TYR A 163 10.84 -1.51 -14.89
C TYR A 163 9.98 -1.84 -13.67
N ILE A 164 10.56 -2.33 -12.57
CA ILE A 164 9.79 -2.62 -11.35
C ILE A 164 9.17 -1.35 -10.78
N ILE A 165 9.92 -0.23 -10.74
CA ILE A 165 9.39 1.06 -10.30
C ILE A 165 8.19 1.46 -11.15
N PHE A 166 8.31 1.41 -12.48
CA PHE A 166 7.23 1.72 -13.41
C PHE A 166 5.99 0.86 -13.16
N LEU A 167 6.17 -0.46 -13.02
CA LEU A 167 5.07 -1.40 -12.75
C LEU A 167 4.39 -1.17 -11.39
N ARG A 168 5.11 -0.63 -10.41
CA ARG A 168 4.57 -0.35 -9.06
C ARG A 168 3.86 0.99 -8.97
N ILE A 169 4.31 1.97 -9.76
CA ILE A 169 3.66 3.28 -9.85
C ILE A 169 2.37 3.14 -10.65
N THR A 170 2.40 2.38 -11.74
CA THR A 170 1.25 2.23 -12.64
C THR A 170 0.24 1.22 -12.08
N PRO A 171 -1.07 1.51 -12.14
CA PRO A 171 -2.10 0.62 -11.63
C PRO A 171 -2.42 -0.56 -12.57
N PHE A 172 -1.59 -0.81 -13.59
CA PHE A 172 -1.88 -1.80 -14.64
C PHE A 172 -1.86 -3.23 -14.14
N LEU A 173 -0.92 -3.56 -13.24
CA LEU A 173 -0.76 -4.90 -12.70
C LEU A 173 -1.06 -4.91 -11.20
N PRO A 174 -1.87 -5.87 -10.71
CA PRO A 174 -2.06 -6.04 -9.28
C PRO A 174 -0.73 -6.31 -8.56
N ASN A 175 -0.56 -5.75 -7.37
CA ASN A 175 0.67 -5.93 -6.59
C ASN A 175 1.04 -7.39 -6.34
N TRP A 176 0.04 -8.24 -6.07
CA TRP A 176 0.23 -9.66 -5.86
C TRP A 176 0.81 -10.36 -7.11
N PHE A 177 0.39 -9.92 -8.30
CA PHE A 177 0.82 -10.52 -9.56
C PHE A 177 2.30 -10.27 -9.79
N ILE A 178 2.77 -9.03 -9.57
CA ILE A 178 4.19 -8.67 -9.66
C ILE A 178 5.01 -9.49 -8.65
N ASN A 179 4.53 -9.64 -7.40
CA ASN A 179 5.22 -10.42 -6.37
C ASN A 179 5.39 -11.89 -6.77
N ILE A 180 4.33 -12.51 -7.31
CA ILE A 180 4.33 -13.94 -7.66
C ILE A 180 5.14 -14.22 -8.93
N THR A 181 5.10 -13.33 -9.92
CA THR A 181 5.73 -13.57 -11.23
C THR A 181 7.21 -13.19 -11.30
N SER A 182 7.64 -12.18 -10.54
CA SER A 182 9.05 -11.75 -10.46
C SER A 182 10.07 -12.89 -10.21
N PRO A 183 9.85 -13.83 -9.27
CA PRO A 183 10.79 -14.93 -9.04
C PRO A 183 10.82 -15.99 -10.16
N VAL A 184 9.76 -16.04 -10.97
CA VAL A 184 9.62 -17.00 -12.07
C VAL A 184 10.35 -16.52 -13.32
N ILE A 185 10.36 -15.20 -13.55
CA ILE A 185 11.11 -14.54 -14.62
C ILE A 185 12.53 -14.14 -14.19
N ASN A 186 12.99 -14.63 -13.03
CA ASN A 186 14.36 -14.47 -12.50
C ASN A 186 14.79 -13.03 -12.18
N VAL A 187 13.87 -12.15 -11.75
CA VAL A 187 14.25 -10.83 -11.22
C VAL A 187 15.01 -11.01 -9.90
N PRO A 188 16.21 -10.45 -9.72
CA PRO A 188 16.94 -10.55 -8.45
C PRO A 188 16.18 -9.93 -7.28
N LEU A 189 16.15 -10.58 -6.12
CA LEU A 189 15.42 -10.11 -4.93
C LEU A 189 15.82 -8.69 -4.50
N LYS A 190 17.11 -8.34 -4.57
CA LYS A 190 17.60 -6.99 -4.23
C LYS A 190 17.00 -5.92 -5.15
N VAL A 191 16.95 -6.20 -6.46
CA VAL A 191 16.36 -5.32 -7.47
C VAL A 191 14.86 -5.17 -7.23
N PHE A 192 14.18 -6.28 -6.94
CA PHE A 192 12.76 -6.29 -6.64
C PHE A 192 12.43 -5.49 -5.36
N PHE A 193 13.21 -5.65 -4.29
CA PHE A 193 13.04 -4.93 -3.03
C PHE A 193 13.23 -3.42 -3.24
N ILE A 194 14.35 -2.99 -3.83
CA ILE A 194 14.64 -1.56 -4.07
C ILE A 194 13.59 -0.95 -5.02
N GLY A 195 13.28 -1.65 -6.11
CA GLY A 195 12.28 -1.19 -7.07
C GLY A 195 10.89 -1.08 -6.44
N THR A 196 10.52 -2.00 -5.55
CA THR A 196 9.25 -1.92 -4.82
C THR A 196 9.26 -0.79 -3.79
N PHE A 197 10.34 -0.65 -3.01
CA PHE A 197 10.50 0.40 -2.01
C PHE A 197 10.35 1.80 -2.63
N LEU A 198 10.98 2.03 -3.79
CA LEU A 198 10.89 3.31 -4.51
C LEU A 198 9.56 3.44 -5.29
N GLY A 199 9.13 2.38 -5.96
CA GLY A 199 7.97 2.40 -6.83
C GLY A 199 6.63 2.55 -6.12
N VAL A 200 6.52 2.13 -4.85
CA VAL A 200 5.29 2.34 -4.06
C VAL A 200 5.21 3.73 -3.43
N ALA A 201 6.28 4.52 -3.44
CA ALA A 201 6.29 5.83 -2.80
C ALA A 201 5.25 6.80 -3.41
N PRO A 202 5.11 6.93 -4.75
CA PRO A 202 4.11 7.83 -5.33
C PRO A 202 2.65 7.50 -4.98
N PRO A 203 2.14 6.26 -5.15
CA PRO A 203 0.77 5.96 -4.72
C PRO A 203 0.61 6.06 -3.20
N SER A 204 1.64 5.72 -2.42
CA SER A 204 1.62 5.86 -0.95
C SER A 204 1.55 7.31 -0.51
N PHE A 205 2.22 8.24 -1.21
CA PHE A 205 2.13 9.67 -0.96
C PHE A 205 0.67 10.13 -0.96
N VAL A 206 -0.11 9.74 -1.98
CA VAL A 206 -1.52 10.12 -2.11
C VAL A 206 -2.35 9.56 -0.96
N ALA A 207 -2.16 8.28 -0.62
CA ALA A 207 -2.89 7.64 0.48
C ALA A 207 -2.55 8.26 1.85
N ILE A 208 -1.28 8.52 2.12
CA ILE A 208 -0.81 9.16 3.36
C ILE A 208 -1.34 10.59 3.44
N LYS A 209 -1.33 11.35 2.34
CA LYS A 209 -1.91 12.70 2.30
C LYS A 209 -3.40 12.69 2.62
N ALA A 210 -4.16 11.73 2.10
CA ALA A 210 -5.55 11.56 2.48
C ALA A 210 -5.71 11.36 3.99
N GLY A 211 -4.87 10.52 4.59
CA GLY A 211 -4.81 10.32 6.06
C GLY A 211 -4.48 11.59 6.84
N THR A 212 -3.49 12.36 6.39
CA THR A 212 -3.10 13.62 7.02
C THR A 212 -4.21 14.67 6.92
N THR A 213 -4.90 14.74 5.77
CA THR A 213 -6.07 15.61 5.61
C THR A 213 -7.20 15.18 6.54
N LEU A 214 -7.47 13.88 6.68
CA LEU A 214 -8.44 13.38 7.66
C LEU A 214 -8.07 13.80 9.09
N TYR A 215 -6.81 13.66 9.48
CA TYR A 215 -6.32 14.13 10.78
C TYR A 215 -6.61 15.61 10.98
N GLN A 216 -6.27 16.46 10.00
CA GLN A 216 -6.54 17.90 10.05
C GLN A 216 -8.02 18.21 10.20
N LEU A 217 -8.90 17.54 9.44
CA LEU A 217 -10.35 17.74 9.53
C LEU A 217 -10.91 17.34 10.91
N THR A 218 -10.35 16.29 11.52
CA THR A 218 -10.79 15.83 12.85
C THR A 218 -10.23 16.65 14.01
N THR A 219 -9.11 17.36 13.84
CA THR A 219 -8.46 18.12 14.91
C THR A 219 -8.62 19.64 14.79
N ALA A 220 -8.72 20.18 13.58
CA ALA A 220 -8.80 21.63 13.35
C ALA A 220 -10.21 22.22 13.56
N GLY A 221 -11.21 21.40 13.91
CA GLY A 221 -12.61 21.83 13.90
C GLY A 221 -13.09 22.18 12.49
N GLU A 222 -14.34 22.62 12.35
CA GLU A 222 -14.89 23.12 11.07
C GLU A 222 -14.28 24.49 10.68
N ALA A 223 -12.96 24.59 10.67
CA ALA A 223 -12.29 25.73 10.08
C ALA A 223 -12.31 25.56 8.55
N VAL A 224 -13.47 25.84 7.96
CA VAL A 224 -13.47 26.46 6.63
C VAL A 224 -12.67 27.73 6.79
N SER A 225 -11.37 27.61 6.50
CA SER A 225 -10.43 28.71 6.60
C SER A 225 -10.97 29.84 5.72
N TRP A 226 -11.03 31.06 6.26
CA TRP A 226 -11.39 32.24 5.47
C TRP A 226 -10.54 32.36 4.19
N ASN A 227 -9.32 31.81 4.18
CA ASN A 227 -8.49 31.69 2.98
C ASN A 227 -9.08 30.75 1.93
N SER A 228 -9.68 29.62 2.31
CA SER A 228 -10.34 28.70 1.37
C SER A 228 -11.56 29.35 0.72
N VAL A 229 -12.35 30.12 1.49
CA VAL A 229 -13.47 30.90 0.95
C VAL A 229 -12.97 31.98 0.00
N PHE A 230 -11.90 32.69 0.36
CA PHE A 230 -11.30 33.72 -0.48
C PHE A 230 -10.75 33.16 -1.80
N VAL A 231 -10.08 32.00 -1.77
CA VAL A 231 -9.61 31.30 -2.96
C VAL A 231 -10.78 30.86 -3.85
N LEU A 232 -11.84 30.28 -3.27
CA LEU A 232 -13.04 29.91 -4.03
C LEU A 232 -13.72 31.12 -4.67
N MET A 233 -13.77 32.26 -3.96
CA MET A 233 -14.29 33.52 -4.49
C MET A 233 -13.47 34.02 -5.68
N ILE A 234 -12.13 33.99 -5.59
CA ILE A 234 -11.25 34.36 -6.71
C ILE A 234 -11.47 33.44 -7.92
N LEU A 235 -11.55 32.13 -7.70
CA LEU A 235 -11.78 31.17 -8.78
C LEU A 235 -13.15 31.36 -9.43
N ALA A 236 -14.18 31.69 -8.63
CA ALA A 236 -15.51 32.02 -9.14
C ALA A 236 -15.50 33.32 -9.98
N ILE A 237 -14.76 34.35 -9.56
CA ILE A 237 -14.62 35.59 -10.34
C ILE A 237 -13.84 35.33 -11.65
N LEU A 238 -12.77 34.55 -11.59
CA LEU A 238 -11.96 34.16 -12.75
C LEU A 238 -12.77 33.34 -13.77
N SER A 239 -13.69 32.50 -13.33
CA SER A 239 -14.53 31.71 -14.26
C SER A 239 -15.58 32.55 -14.98
N ILE A 240 -16.01 33.68 -14.39
CA ILE A 240 -17.01 34.60 -14.96
C ILE A 240 -16.38 35.64 -15.90
N LEU A 241 -15.10 35.98 -15.69
CA LEU A 241 -14.35 36.97 -16.50
C LEU A 241 -14.45 36.72 -18.02
N PRO A 242 -14.26 35.49 -18.55
CA PRO A 242 -14.37 35.23 -19.98
C PRO A 242 -15.76 35.53 -20.56
N ALA A 243 -16.82 35.19 -19.83
CA ALA A 243 -18.20 35.41 -20.27
C ALA A 243 -18.56 36.92 -20.31
N VAL A 244 -18.05 37.70 -19.36
CA VAL A 244 -18.25 39.16 -19.33
C VAL A 244 -17.43 39.86 -20.41
N PHE A 245 -16.17 39.44 -20.62
CA PHE A 245 -15.31 39.99 -21.67
C PHE A 245 -15.85 39.66 -23.08
N GLN A 246 -16.36 38.45 -23.31
CA GLN A 246 -17.00 38.09 -24.56
C GLN A 246 -18.26 38.93 -24.84
N LYS A 247 -19.11 39.18 -23.84
CA LYS A 247 -20.27 40.08 -23.98
C LYS A 247 -19.85 41.51 -24.29
N LYS A 248 -18.83 42.04 -23.62
CA LYS A 248 -18.33 43.41 -23.86
C LYS A 248 -17.65 43.57 -25.21
N LEU A 249 -16.94 42.54 -25.71
CA LEU A 249 -16.37 42.56 -27.05
C LEU A 249 -17.48 42.51 -28.10
N LYS A 250 -18.48 41.65 -27.92
CA LYS A 250 -19.60 41.54 -28.87
C LYS A 250 -20.41 42.86 -28.96
N GLN A 251 -20.66 43.53 -27.83
CA GLN A 251 -21.30 44.85 -27.79
C GLN A 251 -20.47 46.02 -28.36
N LYS A 252 -19.16 45.85 -28.54
CA LYS A 252 -18.27 46.90 -29.07
C LYS A 252 -18.01 46.77 -30.57
N PHE A 253 -18.31 45.60 -31.14
CA PHE A 253 -18.14 45.27 -32.56
C PHE A 253 -19.47 45.07 -33.32
N GLU A 254 -20.61 45.21 -32.64
CA GLU A 254 -21.93 45.49 -33.21
C GLU A 254 -22.20 47.01 -33.14
#